data_AF-A0A1V5NTC4-F1
#
_entry.id   AF-A0A1V5NTC4-F1
#
_cell.length_a   1.000
_cell.length_b   1.000
_cell.length_c   1.000
_cell.angle_alpha   90.00
_cell.angle_beta   90.00
_cell.angle_gamma   90.00
#
_symmetry.space_group_name_H-M   'P 1'
#
loop_
_entity.id
_entity.type
_entity.pdbx_description
1 polymer ?
#
loop_
_entity_poly.entity_id
_entity_poly.type
_entity_poly.pdbx_seq_one_letter_code
_entity_poly.pdbx_strand_id
1 'polypeptide(L)'
;MKYTWRHTKAAGTLEPRTVHQTRVHFSVVRGIHHSLPLDRRYYQRYYYLMSTREKTLEKMRNNPNGWSIDTLKALAGHFGVTYRQNGTSHVVFVWSGGRTLPVPFRRPIKAIYMKKFIALLEE
;
A
#
# COMPACT_ATOMS: atom_id res chain seq x y z
N MET A 1 44.87 53.26 24.99
CA MET A 1 44.41 52.88 26.35
C MET A 1 43.86 51.46 26.31
N LYS A 2 44.45 50.58 27.12
CA LYS A 2 43.91 49.38 27.81
C LYS A 2 43.36 48.19 26.97
N TYR A 3 44.06 47.06 27.17
CA TYR A 3 43.80 45.61 26.97
C TYR A 3 42.32 45.14 26.97
N THR A 4 41.91 43.97 26.44
CA THR A 4 42.37 42.59 26.73
C THR A 4 41.78 41.52 25.77
N TRP A 5 42.50 40.41 25.64
CA TRP A 5 42.12 39.03 25.23
C TRP A 5 40.80 38.51 25.85
N ARG A 6 40.07 37.46 25.40
CA ARG A 6 40.38 36.06 25.00
C ARG A 6 39.06 35.43 24.47
N HIS A 7 39.06 34.44 23.56
CA HIS A 7 38.72 33.01 23.83
C HIS A 7 38.79 32.26 22.47
N THR A 8 39.76 31.38 22.18
CA THR A 8 39.79 29.90 22.38
C THR A 8 38.60 29.15 21.73
N LYS A 9 38.69 28.09 20.91
CA LYS A 9 39.63 26.96 20.81
C LYS A 9 39.57 26.30 19.41
N ALA A 10 40.71 25.70 19.03
CA ALA A 10 40.92 24.39 18.42
C ALA A 10 39.96 23.86 17.33
N ALA A 11 40.50 23.74 16.11
CA ALA A 11 40.02 22.85 15.08
C ALA A 11 40.09 21.38 15.56
N GLY A 12 38.92 20.80 15.87
CA GLY A 12 38.76 19.39 16.16
C GLY A 12 38.34 18.64 14.89
N THR A 13 39.24 17.80 14.40
CA THR A 13 39.00 16.76 13.39
C THR A 13 37.81 15.89 13.81
N LEU A 14 36.76 15.86 12.99
CA LEU A 14 35.59 15.01 13.22
C LEU A 14 35.87 13.59 12.68
N GLU A 15 36.27 12.71 13.58
CA GLU A 15 36.21 11.25 13.42
C GLU A 15 34.80 10.79 12.99
N PRO A 16 34.66 9.85 12.06
CA PRO A 16 33.36 9.29 11.70
C PRO A 16 32.82 8.46 12.88
N ARG A 17 31.77 8.97 13.54
CA ARG A 17 31.06 8.28 14.60
C ARG A 17 30.44 6.98 14.07
N THR A 18 31.00 5.86 14.52
CA THR A 18 30.41 4.52 14.46
C THR A 18 28.99 4.57 15.00
N VAL A 19 28.00 4.37 14.12
CA VAL A 19 26.60 4.24 14.54
C VAL A 19 26.45 2.86 15.19
N HIS A 20 26.33 2.83 16.51
CA HIS A 20 25.92 1.66 17.24
C HIS A 20 24.54 1.22 16.76
N GLN A 21 24.49 0.06 16.11
CA GLN A 21 23.28 -0.57 15.63
C GLN A 21 22.46 -1.04 16.84
N THR A 22 21.50 -0.22 17.26
CA THR A 22 20.57 -0.57 18.34
C THR A 22 19.76 -1.79 17.92
N ARG A 23 19.97 -2.89 18.63
CA ARG A 23 19.26 -4.16 18.49
C ARG A 23 17.80 -3.95 18.90
N VAL A 24 16.91 -3.74 17.93
CA VAL A 24 15.46 -3.76 18.20
C VAL A 24 15.02 -5.23 18.18
N HIS A 25 14.75 -5.76 19.37
CA HIS A 25 14.15 -7.07 19.56
C HIS A 25 12.69 -6.99 19.08
N PHE A 26 12.41 -7.51 17.88
CA PHE A 26 11.05 -7.58 17.34
C PHE A 26 10.55 -9.02 17.49
N SER A 27 9.89 -9.31 18.61
CA SER A 27 9.15 -10.55 18.79
C SER A 27 7.85 -10.45 17.97
N VAL A 28 7.75 -11.20 16.87
CA VAL A 28 6.50 -11.35 16.13
C VAL A 28 6.11 -12.82 16.09
N VAL A 29 4.97 -13.08 16.72
CA VAL A 29 4.23 -14.33 16.70
C VAL A 29 3.47 -14.42 15.37
N ARG A 30 3.70 -15.54 14.66
CA ARG A 30 2.89 -16.18 13.61
C ARG A 30 2.51 -15.38 12.35
N GLY A 31 2.94 -15.92 11.20
CA GLY A 31 2.20 -15.83 9.94
C GLY A 31 3.08 -15.71 8.71
N ILE A 32 3.54 -16.85 8.18
CA ILE A 32 4.13 -17.05 6.83
C ILE A 32 5.02 -15.90 6.35
N HIS A 33 6.26 -15.88 6.83
CA HIS A 33 7.32 -15.06 6.22
C HIS A 33 7.89 -15.84 5.03
N HIS A 34 7.57 -15.43 3.80
CA HIS A 34 8.48 -15.63 2.69
C HIS A 34 9.72 -14.78 2.99
N SER A 35 10.76 -15.38 3.55
CA SER A 35 12.03 -14.72 3.82
C SER A 35 12.80 -14.52 2.51
N LEU A 36 12.61 -13.36 1.87
CA LEU A 36 13.52 -12.86 0.85
C LEU A 36 14.16 -11.57 1.39
N PRO A 37 15.50 -11.44 1.38
CA PRO A 37 16.18 -10.23 1.81
C PRO A 37 16.01 -9.19 0.70
N LEU A 38 14.90 -8.45 0.74
CA LEU A 38 14.57 -7.46 -0.27
C LEU A 38 15.37 -6.17 -0.02
N ASP A 39 16.47 -6.01 -0.76
CA ASP A 39 17.23 -4.76 -0.80
C ASP A 39 16.37 -3.60 -1.37
N ARG A 40 16.62 -2.37 -0.92
CA ARG A 40 15.89 -1.14 -1.30
C ARG A 40 15.81 -0.89 -2.82
N ARG A 41 16.80 -1.34 -3.60
CA ARG A 41 16.84 -1.26 -5.08
C ARG A 41 15.83 -2.21 -5.71
N TYR A 42 15.61 -3.38 -5.12
CA TYR A 42 14.64 -4.35 -5.62
C TYR A 42 13.21 -3.84 -5.46
N TYR A 43 12.90 -3.23 -4.31
CA TYR A 43 11.61 -2.60 -4.06
C TYR A 43 11.32 -1.49 -5.07
N GLN A 44 12.28 -0.61 -5.37
CA GLN A 44 12.06 0.45 -6.36
C GLN A 44 11.76 -0.11 -7.74
N ARG A 45 12.51 -1.10 -8.22
CA ARG A 45 12.29 -1.69 -9.55
C ARG A 45 11.00 -2.52 -9.64
N TYR A 46 10.70 -3.35 -8.65
CA TYR A 46 9.47 -4.14 -8.58
C TYR A 46 8.23 -3.24 -8.49
N TYR A 47 8.26 -2.23 -7.61
CA TYR A 47 7.20 -1.24 -7.56
C TYR A 47 7.15 -0.38 -8.83
N TYR A 48 8.24 -0.17 -9.57
CA TYR A 48 8.16 0.52 -10.87
C TYR A 48 7.51 -0.32 -11.98
N LEU A 49 7.69 -1.64 -11.93
CA LEU A 49 7.06 -2.59 -12.86
C LEU A 49 5.57 -2.77 -12.59
N MET A 50 5.13 -2.71 -11.34
CA MET A 50 3.71 -2.82 -11.00
C MET A 50 2.93 -1.54 -11.28
N SER A 51 1.78 -1.70 -11.92
CA SER A 51 0.84 -0.62 -12.18
C SER A 51 0.32 -0.06 -10.84
N THR A 52 -0.02 1.24 -10.80
CA THR A 52 -0.62 1.87 -9.62
C THR A 52 -1.90 1.14 -9.17
N ARG A 53 -2.61 0.52 -10.11
CA ARG A 53 -3.85 -0.22 -9.86
C ARG A 53 -3.58 -1.60 -9.25
N GLU A 54 -2.52 -2.29 -9.68
CA GLU A 54 -2.08 -3.56 -9.08
C GLU A 54 -1.68 -3.35 -7.61
N LYS A 55 -0.92 -2.28 -7.32
CA LYS A 55 -0.58 -1.91 -5.93
C LYS A 55 -1.81 -1.60 -5.09
N THR A 56 -2.84 -1.02 -5.71
CA THR A 56 -4.12 -0.76 -5.02
C THR A 56 -4.82 -2.06 -4.69
N LEU A 57 -4.79 -3.04 -5.59
CA LEU A 57 -5.34 -4.37 -5.36
C LEU A 57 -4.61 -5.10 -4.21
N GLU A 58 -3.28 -5.04 -4.16
CA GLU A 58 -2.50 -5.59 -3.04
C GLU A 58 -2.88 -4.93 -1.70
N LYS A 59 -3.05 -3.60 -1.68
CA LYS A 59 -3.54 -2.88 -0.50
C LYS A 59 -4.95 -3.33 -0.09
N MET A 60 -5.84 -3.56 -1.05
CA MET A 60 -7.19 -4.07 -0.78
C MET A 60 -7.16 -5.49 -0.20
N ARG A 61 -6.23 -6.35 -0.63
CA ARG A 61 -6.04 -7.69 -0.06
C ARG A 61 -5.65 -7.62 1.43
N ASN A 62 -4.70 -6.74 1.75
CA ASN A 62 -4.21 -6.58 3.13
C ASN A 62 -5.21 -5.87 4.05
N ASN A 63 -5.93 -4.87 3.53
CA ASN A 63 -6.94 -4.14 4.27
C ASN A 63 -8.20 -3.98 3.41
N PRO A 64 -9.19 -4.88 3.49
CA PRO A 64 -10.39 -4.82 2.65
C PRO A 64 -11.45 -3.83 3.13
N ASN A 65 -11.25 -3.10 4.24
CA ASN A 65 -12.24 -2.15 4.77
C ASN A 65 -12.01 -0.73 4.24
N GLY A 66 -13.10 0.03 4.08
CA GLY A 66 -13.03 1.49 3.87
C GLY A 66 -12.81 1.94 2.42
N TRP A 67 -12.91 1.06 1.44
CA TRP A 67 -12.76 1.42 0.02
C TRP A 67 -13.99 2.12 -0.55
N SER A 68 -13.75 3.10 -1.43
CA SER A 68 -14.80 3.75 -2.20
C SER A 68 -15.16 2.92 -3.43
N ILE A 69 -16.42 2.99 -3.82
CA ILE A 69 -16.92 2.42 -5.07
C ILE A 69 -16.21 2.98 -6.31
N ASP A 70 -15.73 4.23 -6.26
CA ASP A 70 -15.00 4.86 -7.37
C ASP A 70 -13.67 4.17 -7.60
N THR A 71 -13.01 3.72 -6.52
CA THR A 71 -11.80 2.89 -6.59
C THR A 71 -12.11 1.56 -7.27
N LEU A 72 -13.24 0.94 -6.94
CA LEU A 72 -13.66 -0.31 -7.58
C LEU A 72 -13.95 -0.12 -9.06
N LYS A 73 -14.62 0.97 -9.46
CA LYS A 73 -14.85 1.31 -10.88
C LYS A 73 -13.54 1.50 -11.64
N ALA A 74 -12.56 2.18 -11.02
CA ALA A 74 -11.25 2.40 -11.61
C ALA A 74 -10.44 1.09 -11.77
N LEU A 75 -10.56 0.15 -10.81
CA LEU A 75 -9.98 -1.18 -10.92
C LEU A 75 -10.71 -2.01 -11.98
N ALA A 76 -12.04 -2.01 -11.97
CA ALA A 76 -12.85 -2.73 -12.94
C ALA A 76 -12.50 -2.35 -14.38
N GLY A 77 -12.40 -1.05 -14.69
CA GLY A 77 -11.99 -0.58 -16.01
C GLY A 77 -10.58 -0.99 -16.43
N HIS A 78 -9.68 -1.26 -15.48
CA HIS A 78 -8.33 -1.73 -15.77
C HIS A 78 -8.27 -3.23 -16.04
N PHE A 79 -9.06 -4.02 -15.31
CA PHE A 79 -9.14 -5.47 -15.46
C PHE A 79 -10.19 -5.91 -16.51
N GLY A 80 -10.78 -4.97 -17.26
CA GLY A 80 -11.78 -5.28 -18.29
C GLY A 80 -13.15 -5.70 -17.74
N VAL A 81 -13.43 -5.42 -16.46
CA VAL A 81 -14.72 -5.69 -15.83
C VAL A 81 -15.68 -4.52 -16.12
N THR A 82 -16.86 -4.83 -16.62
CA THR A 82 -17.89 -3.83 -16.90
C THR A 82 -18.76 -3.62 -15.67
N TYR A 83 -19.38 -2.44 -15.55
CA TYR A 83 -20.33 -2.18 -14.46
C TYR A 83 -21.55 -1.43 -14.95
N ARG A 84 -22.66 -1.59 -14.22
CA ARG A 84 -23.93 -0.91 -14.48
C ARG A 84 -24.43 -0.21 -13.21
N GLN A 85 -24.95 0.99 -13.36
CA GLN A 85 -25.55 1.76 -12.26
C GLN A 85 -26.72 2.60 -12.81
N ASN A 86 -27.95 2.12 -12.65
CA ASN A 86 -29.14 2.78 -13.19
C ASN A 86 -29.80 3.64 -12.10
N GLY A 87 -29.15 4.74 -11.70
CA GLY A 87 -29.67 5.66 -10.66
C GLY A 87 -29.89 5.02 -9.28
N THR A 88 -29.45 3.77 -9.10
CA THR A 88 -29.70 2.96 -7.91
C THR A 88 -28.53 3.08 -6.93
N SER A 89 -28.82 2.82 -5.65
CA SER A 89 -27.84 2.72 -4.56
C SER A 89 -26.89 1.52 -4.67
N HIS A 90 -26.99 0.72 -5.72
CA HIS A 90 -26.16 -0.45 -5.98
C HIS A 90 -25.46 -0.31 -7.33
N VAL A 91 -24.21 -0.74 -7.37
CA VAL A 91 -23.43 -0.89 -8.60
C VAL A 91 -23.27 -2.37 -8.85
N VAL A 92 -23.63 -2.82 -10.06
CA VAL A 92 -23.49 -4.22 -10.45
C VAL A 92 -22.27 -4.34 -11.34
N PHE A 93 -21.26 -5.10 -10.88
CA PHE A 93 -20.09 -5.47 -11.68
C PHE A 93 -20.40 -6.74 -12.46
N VAL A 94 -19.99 -6.80 -13.73
CA VAL A 94 -20.27 -7.89 -14.68
C VAL A 94 -18.96 -8.33 -15.33
N TRP A 95 -18.64 -9.61 -15.15
CA TRP A 95 -17.47 -10.27 -15.73
C TRP A 95 -17.82 -10.97 -17.05
N SER A 96 -16.80 -11.28 -17.85
CA SER A 96 -16.95 -11.95 -19.16
C SER A 96 -17.67 -13.30 -19.06
N GLY A 97 -17.52 -14.03 -17.96
CA GLY A 97 -18.20 -15.31 -17.70
C GLY A 97 -19.67 -15.19 -17.23
N GLY A 98 -20.29 -14.01 -17.32
CA GLY A 98 -21.67 -13.79 -16.89
C GLY A 98 -21.88 -13.71 -15.38
N ARG A 99 -20.80 -13.81 -14.59
CA ARG A 99 -20.85 -13.59 -13.14
C ARG A 99 -21.11 -12.11 -12.85
N THR A 100 -21.95 -11.86 -11.85
CA THR A 100 -22.29 -10.51 -11.44
C THR A 100 -22.15 -10.30 -9.94
N LEU A 101 -21.60 -9.16 -9.52
CA LEU A 101 -21.49 -8.79 -8.12
C LEU A 101 -22.21 -7.45 -7.87
N PRO A 102 -23.38 -7.46 -7.21
CA PRO A 102 -24.00 -6.23 -6.72
C PRO A 102 -23.27 -5.72 -5.47
N VAL A 103 -22.80 -4.48 -5.52
CA VAL A 103 -22.11 -3.81 -4.42
C VAL A 103 -22.90 -2.56 -4.01
N PRO A 104 -23.25 -2.40 -2.72
CA PRO A 104 -23.91 -1.19 -2.25
C PRO A 104 -22.97 0.01 -2.31
N PHE A 105 -23.50 1.14 -2.79
CA PHE A 105 -22.80 2.43 -2.96
C PHE A 105 -22.67 3.21 -1.63
N ARG A 106 -23.54 2.95 -0.64
CA ARG A 106 -23.52 3.66 0.65
C ARG A 106 -22.27 3.31 1.46
N ARG A 107 -21.56 4.35 1.92
CA ARG A 107 -20.28 4.24 2.63
C ARG A 107 -20.49 3.96 4.13
N PRO A 108 -19.59 3.19 4.77
CA PRO A 108 -18.49 2.42 4.17
C PRO A 108 -18.94 1.07 3.59
N ILE A 109 -18.36 0.67 2.46
CA ILE A 109 -18.66 -0.64 1.84
C ILE A 109 -18.06 -1.74 2.72
N LYS A 110 -18.87 -2.76 3.04
CA LYS A 110 -18.43 -3.88 3.88
C LYS A 110 -17.32 -4.68 3.19
N ALA A 111 -16.29 -5.08 3.95
CA ALA A 111 -15.17 -5.88 3.45
C ALA A 111 -15.57 -7.18 2.74
N ILE A 112 -16.72 -7.78 3.06
CA ILE A 112 -17.22 -8.97 2.36
C ILE A 112 -17.36 -8.74 0.85
N TYR A 113 -17.77 -7.55 0.42
CA TYR A 113 -17.89 -7.22 -0.99
C TYR A 113 -16.52 -7.06 -1.65
N MET A 114 -15.54 -6.52 -0.92
CA MET A 114 -14.16 -6.41 -1.41
C MET A 114 -13.52 -7.77 -1.60
N LYS A 115 -13.69 -8.69 -0.63
CA LYS A 115 -13.17 -10.06 -0.75
C LYS A 115 -13.79 -10.79 -1.94
N LYS A 116 -15.10 -10.67 -2.14
CA LYS A 116 -15.79 -11.25 -3.31
C LYS A 116 -15.31 -10.64 -4.63
N PHE A 117 -15.13 -9.33 -4.66
CA PHE A 117 -14.62 -8.63 -5.85
C PHE A 117 -13.21 -9.10 -6.22
N ILE A 118 -12.31 -9.21 -5.23
CA ILE A 118 -10.94 -9.71 -5.44
C ILE A 118 -10.96 -11.16 -5.90
N ALA A 119 -11.76 -12.02 -5.27
CA ALA A 119 -11.86 -13.43 -5.66
C ALA A 119 -12.31 -13.61 -7.12
N LEU A 120 -13.23 -12.76 -7.60
CA LEU A 120 -13.69 -12.78 -9.00
C LEU A 120 -12.68 -12.16 -9.99
N LEU A 121 -11.71 -11.38 -9.52
CA LEU A 121 -10.64 -10.86 -10.38
C LEU A 121 -9.49 -11.84 -10.57
N GLU A 122 -9.33 -12.80 -9.66
CA GLU A 122 -8.24 -13.79 -9.66
C GLU A 122 -8.62 -15.11 -10.34
N GLU A 123 -9.89 -15.26 -10.71
CA GLU A 123 -10.44 -16.46 -11.35
C GLU A 123 -10.38 -16.36 -12.87
#